data_AF-A0A7U4KE91-F1
#
_entry.id   AF-A0A7U4KE91-F1
#
_cell.length_a   1.000
_cell.length_b   1.000
_cell.length_c   1.000
_cell.angle_alpha   90.00
_cell.angle_beta   90.00
_cell.angle_gamma   90.00
#
_symmetry.space_group_name_H-M   'P 1'
#
loop_
_entity.id
_entity.type
_entity.pdbx_description
1 polymer ?
#
loop_
_entity_poly.entity_id
_entity_poly.type
_entity_poly.pdbx_seq_one_letter_code
_entity_poly.pdbx_strand_id
1 'polypeptide(L)'
;MAMAACRIACTSADAIRGKLSVAHLNRAMTKPCLERLQTMQYLLGTHMVTHPELKAKFCYLPTVPTLIDGMITGKDTLEMAVFMTIGQENLRVNLKLKFIGSRWMCIYADLG
;
A
#
# COMPACT_ATOMS: atom_id res chain seq x y z
N MET A 1 -10.19 -1.50 -12.55
CA MET A 1 -9.66 -0.82 -11.34
C MET A 1 -9.10 -1.77 -10.29
N ALA A 2 -9.71 -2.93 -10.04
CA ALA A 2 -9.21 -3.94 -9.09
C ALA A 2 -7.71 -4.26 -9.21
N MET A 3 -7.22 -4.56 -10.42
CA MET A 3 -5.79 -4.82 -10.66
C MET A 3 -4.88 -3.63 -10.34
N ALA A 4 -5.32 -2.40 -10.59
CA ALA A 4 -4.54 -1.20 -10.27
C ALA A 4 -4.46 -0.99 -8.76
N ALA A 5 -5.58 -1.13 -8.06
CA ALA A 5 -5.64 -1.07 -6.60
C ALA A 5 -4.75 -2.15 -5.95
N CYS A 6 -4.82 -3.38 -6.45
CA CYS A 6 -3.97 -4.47 -6.00
C CYS A 6 -2.47 -4.16 -6.18
N ARG A 7 -2.07 -3.67 -7.36
CA ARG A 7 -0.68 -3.28 -7.63
C ARG A 7 -0.22 -2.16 -6.70
N ILE A 8 -1.06 -1.15 -6.49
CA ILE A 8 -0.79 -0.06 -5.55
C ILE A 8 -0.57 -0.63 -4.15
N ALA A 9 -1.49 -1.46 -3.66
CA ALA A 9 -1.42 -2.05 -2.32
C ALA A 9 -0.15 -2.91 -2.13
N CYS A 10 0.17 -3.81 -3.07
CA CYS A 10 1.38 -4.64 -2.99
C CYS A 10 2.65 -3.78 -3.05
N THR A 11 2.72 -2.81 -3.97
CA THR A 11 3.88 -1.91 -4.10
C THR A 11 4.04 -1.04 -2.87
N SER A 12 2.94 -0.58 -2.27
CA SER A 12 2.98 0.17 -1.00
C SER A 12 3.51 -0.67 0.14
N ALA A 13 3.04 -1.92 0.26
CA ALA A 13 3.53 -2.86 1.28
C ALA A 13 5.02 -3.19 1.06
N ASP A 14 5.48 -3.33 -0.18
CA ASP A 14 6.91 -3.48 -0.49
C ASP A 14 7.72 -2.22 -0.17
N ALA A 15 7.16 -1.04 -0.45
CA ALA A 15 7.82 0.23 -0.21
C ALA A 15 8.01 0.48 1.29
N ILE A 16 6.98 0.32 2.13
CA ILE A 16 7.09 0.54 3.59
C ILE A 16 8.07 -0.42 4.26
N ARG A 17 8.31 -1.59 3.66
CA ARG A 17 9.29 -2.59 4.11
C ARG A 17 10.70 -2.34 3.59
N GLY A 18 10.90 -1.31 2.77
CA GLY A 18 12.19 -0.96 2.19
C GLY A 18 12.64 -1.85 1.03
N LYS A 19 11.76 -2.72 0.48
CA LYS A 19 12.07 -3.53 -0.70
C LYS A 19 12.12 -2.69 -1.98
N LEU A 20 11.30 -1.63 -2.03
CA LEU A 20 11.18 -0.73 -3.18
C LEU A 20 11.22 0.72 -2.73
N SER A 21 11.71 1.59 -3.62
CA SER A 21 11.59 3.03 -3.43
C SER A 21 10.13 3.47 -3.61
N VAL A 22 9.66 4.35 -2.71
CA VAL A 22 8.33 4.99 -2.79
C VAL A 22 8.14 5.73 -4.13
N ALA A 23 9.21 6.11 -4.83
CA ALA A 23 9.15 6.76 -6.13
C ALA A 23 8.42 5.93 -7.21
N HIS A 24 8.35 4.60 -7.08
CA HIS A 24 7.58 3.73 -7.98
C HIS A 24 6.07 4.04 -7.95
N LEU A 25 5.58 4.66 -6.87
CA LEU A 25 4.18 5.01 -6.69
C LEU A 25 3.84 6.44 -7.18
N ASN A 26 4.81 7.21 -7.67
CA ASN A 26 4.62 8.60 -8.12
C ASN A 26 3.50 8.77 -9.15
N ARG A 27 3.28 7.77 -10.01
CA ARG A 27 2.23 7.81 -11.04
C ARG A 27 0.87 7.32 -10.55
N ALA A 28 0.81 6.72 -9.36
CA ALA A 28 -0.37 6.05 -8.84
C ALA A 28 -0.93 6.69 -7.56
N MET A 29 -0.14 7.50 -6.87
CA MET A 29 -0.51 8.18 -5.62
C MET A 29 -0.34 9.69 -5.73
N THR A 30 -1.14 10.45 -4.99
CA THR A 30 -0.91 11.89 -4.84
C THR A 30 0.28 12.17 -3.93
N LYS A 31 0.89 13.35 -4.07
CA LYS A 31 2.05 13.76 -3.27
C LYS A 31 1.81 13.65 -1.75
N PRO A 32 0.67 14.11 -1.18
CA PRO A 32 0.42 13.94 0.25
C PRO A 32 0.31 12.48 0.69
N CYS A 33 -0.20 11.60 -0.17
CA CYS A 33 -0.28 10.16 0.11
C CYS A 33 1.12 9.51 0.12
N LEU A 34 1.99 9.93 -0.80
CA LEU A 34 3.39 9.47 -0.86
C LEU A 34 4.20 9.91 0.36
N GLU A 35 4.04 11.15 0.79
CA GLU A 35 4.70 11.68 2.00
C GLU A 35 4.32 10.88 3.25
N ARG A 36 3.03 10.56 3.41
CA ARG A 36 2.56 9.69 4.51
C ARG A 36 3.15 8.28 4.45
N LEU A 37 3.24 7.71 3.24
CA LEU A 37 3.84 6.40 3.04
C LEU A 37 5.34 6.40 3.37
N GLN A 38 6.07 7.48 3.04
CA GLN A 38 7.46 7.68 3.44
C GLN A 38 7.61 7.80 4.95
N THR A 39 6.72 8.55 5.61
CA THR A 39 6.69 8.61 7.08
C THR A 39 6.48 7.21 7.68
N MET A 40 5.54 6.43 7.15
CA MET A 40 5.31 5.06 7.59
C MET A 40 6.54 4.16 7.39
N GLN A 41 7.21 4.25 6.23
CA GLN A 41 8.46 3.55 5.95
C GLN A 41 9.54 3.89 6.97
N TYR A 42 9.70 5.17 7.31
CA TYR A 42 10.68 5.61 8.30
C TYR A 42 10.39 5.06 9.71
N LEU A 43 9.14 5.15 10.16
CA LEU A 43 8.71 4.65 11.47
C LEU A 43 8.90 3.13 11.58
N LEU A 44 8.45 2.39 10.56
CA LEU A 44 8.65 0.94 10.50
C LEU A 44 10.12 0.55 10.42
N GLY A 45 10.92 1.28 9.63
CA GLY A 45 12.36 1.07 9.56
C GLY A 45 13.02 1.20 10.93
N THR A 46 12.65 2.23 11.69
CA THR A 46 13.15 2.45 13.06
C THR A 46 12.74 1.34 14.00
N HIS A 47 11.48 0.90 13.92
CA HIS A 47 10.95 -0.19 14.76
C HIS A 47 11.58 -1.55 14.44
N MET A 48 11.88 -1.82 13.17
CA MET A 48 12.52 -3.07 12.73
C MET A 48 14.00 -3.16 13.11
N VAL A 49 14.66 -2.04 13.42
CA VAL A 49 16.04 -2.06 13.96
C VAL A 49 16.06 -2.65 15.36
N THR A 50 15.04 -2.38 16.18
CA THR A 50 14.95 -2.91 17.55
C THR A 50 14.36 -4.31 17.63
N HIS A 51 13.69 -4.77 16.58
CA HIS A 51 13.00 -6.08 16.52
C HIS A 51 13.40 -6.87 15.25
N PRO A 52 14.58 -7.53 15.25
CA PRO A 52 15.10 -8.26 14.09
C PRO A 52 14.23 -9.45 13.65
N GLU A 53 13.49 -10.07 14.56
CA GLU A 53 12.53 -11.14 14.29
C GLU A 53 11.34 -10.65 13.45
N LEU A 54 10.86 -9.43 13.70
CA LEU A 54 9.83 -8.78 12.90
C LEU A 54 10.36 -8.48 11.50
N LYS A 55 11.60 -7.99 11.40
CA LYS A 55 12.26 -7.75 10.11
C LYS A 55 12.37 -9.03 9.28
N ALA A 56 12.72 -10.16 9.89
CA ALA A 56 12.81 -11.43 9.19
C ALA A 56 11.45 -11.91 8.66
N LYS A 57 10.40 -11.81 9.46
CA LYS A 57 9.05 -12.20 9.03
C LYS A 57 8.50 -11.30 7.92
N PHE A 58 8.64 -9.99 8.08
CA PHE A 58 8.03 -9.02 7.16
C PHE A 58 8.84 -8.80 5.88
N CYS A 59 10.17 -8.75 5.92
CA CYS A 59 10.97 -8.24 4.80
C CYS A 59 11.48 -9.30 3.82
N TYR A 60 11.35 -10.61 4.08
CA TYR A 60 11.80 -11.62 3.11
C TYR A 60 10.66 -12.14 2.24
N LEU A 61 9.48 -12.35 2.81
CA LEU A 61 8.37 -13.00 2.11
C LEU A 61 7.66 -12.06 1.12
N PRO A 62 7.17 -12.59 -0.01
CA PRO A 62 6.42 -11.82 -0.99
C PRO A 62 5.06 -11.41 -0.43
N THR A 63 4.56 -10.26 -0.89
CA THR A 63 3.17 -9.81 -0.68
C THR A 63 2.28 -10.51 -1.69
N VAL A 64 1.38 -11.37 -1.20
CA VAL A 64 0.47 -12.13 -2.05
C VAL A 64 -0.96 -11.65 -1.83
N PRO A 65 -1.59 -10.98 -2.82
CA PRO A 65 -2.98 -10.57 -2.72
C PRO A 65 -3.91 -11.80 -2.76
N THR A 66 -4.88 -11.84 -1.85
CA THR A 66 -5.83 -12.94 -1.72
C THR A 66 -7.24 -12.55 -2.13
N LEU A 67 -7.64 -11.32 -1.83
CA LEU A 67 -8.96 -10.80 -2.17
C LEU A 67 -8.88 -9.30 -2.44
N ILE A 68 -9.69 -8.85 -3.39
CA ILE A 68 -9.87 -7.44 -3.69
C ILE A 68 -11.37 -7.19 -3.70
N ASP A 69 -11.81 -6.23 -2.89
CA ASP A 69 -13.16 -5.72 -2.89
C ASP A 69 -13.14 -4.21 -3.11
N GLY A 70 -14.24 -3.66 -3.59
CA GLY A 70 -14.32 -2.23 -3.81
C GLY A 70 -15.70 -1.71 -4.14
N MET A 71 -15.92 -0.45 -3.78
CA MET A 71 -17.18 0.26 -3.93
C MET A 71 -16.96 1.65 -4.52
N ILE A 72 -17.82 2.01 -5.48
CA ILE A 72 -17.89 3.37 -5.99
C ILE A 72 -18.62 4.22 -4.93
N THR A 73 -17.91 5.17 -4.34
CA THR A 73 -18.44 6.02 -3.25
C THR A 73 -18.88 7.41 -3.73
N GLY A 74 -18.60 7.73 -4.99
CA GLY A 74 -18.97 9.00 -5.60
C GLY A 74 -18.69 9.01 -7.10
N LYS A 75 -19.04 10.10 -7.77
CA LYS A 75 -18.90 10.25 -9.23
C LYS A 75 -17.45 10.05 -9.70
N ASP A 76 -16.49 10.51 -8.91
CA ASP A 76 -15.06 10.47 -9.19
C ASP A 76 -14.26 9.77 -8.09
N THR A 77 -14.90 9.01 -7.19
CA THR A 77 -14.25 8.35 -6.07
C THR A 77 -14.58 6.86 -5.96
N LEU A 78 -13.57 6.08 -5.64
CA LEU A 78 -13.63 4.64 -5.44
C LEU A 78 -12.90 4.29 -4.15
N GLU A 79 -13.49 3.43 -3.34
CA GLU A 79 -12.83 2.82 -2.19
C GLU A 79 -12.58 1.34 -2.48
N MET A 80 -11.40 0.86 -2.13
CA MET A 80 -10.94 -0.49 -2.41
C MET A 80 -10.31 -1.10 -1.16
N ALA A 81 -10.67 -2.32 -0.82
CA ALA A 81 -10.00 -3.12 0.20
C ALA A 81 -9.22 -4.24 -0.50
N VAL A 82 -7.92 -4.34 -0.20
CA VAL A 82 -7.04 -5.39 -0.71
C VAL A 82 -6.55 -6.21 0.47
N PHE A 83 -6.95 -7.47 0.49
CA PHE A 83 -6.49 -8.46 1.45
C PHE A 83 -5.26 -9.13 0.85
N MET A 84 -4.21 -9.21 1.64
CA MET A 84 -2.96 -9.83 1.21
C MET A 84 -2.29 -10.55 2.37
N THR A 85 -1.35 -11.42 2.02
CA THR A 85 -0.57 -12.19 2.98
C THR A 85 0.91 -11.93 2.78
N ILE A 86 1.65 -11.97 3.89
CA ILE A 86 3.11 -11.96 3.93
C ILE A 86 3.51 -13.16 4.77
N GLY A 87 3.77 -14.29 4.09
CA GLY A 87 3.90 -15.56 4.79
C GLY A 87 2.60 -15.96 5.46
N GLN A 88 2.61 -16.05 6.79
CA GLN A 88 1.43 -16.36 7.59
C GLN A 88 0.71 -15.10 8.12
N GLU A 89 1.31 -13.93 7.97
CA GLU A 89 0.72 -12.68 8.42
C GLU A 89 -0.31 -12.18 7.40
N ASN A 90 -1.47 -11.76 7.90
CA ASN A 90 -2.50 -11.13 7.09
C ASN A 90 -2.32 -9.62 7.15
N LEU A 91 -2.33 -8.98 5.99
CA LEU A 91 -2.31 -7.54 5.84
C LEU A 91 -3.54 -7.11 5.03
N ARG A 92 -4.19 -6.04 5.47
CA ARG A 92 -5.36 -5.44 4.85
C ARG A 92 -5.01 -4.02 4.46
N VAL A 93 -5.24 -3.71 3.20
CA VAL A 93 -4.93 -2.40 2.65
C VAL A 93 -6.21 -1.73 2.18
N ASN A 94 -6.57 -0.62 2.80
CA ASN A 94 -7.68 0.21 2.36
C ASN A 94 -7.14 1.36 1.51
N LEU A 95 -7.65 1.48 0.30
CA LEU A 95 -7.28 2.52 -0.66
C LEU A 95 -8.50 3.38 -0.98
N LYS A 96 -8.30 4.70 -0.99
CA LYS A 96 -9.24 5.63 -1.60
C LYS A 96 -8.63 6.20 -2.87
N LEU A 97 -9.30 5.99 -3.99
CA LEU A 97 -8.90 6.51 -5.29
C LEU A 97 -9.83 7.62 -5.72
N LYS A 98 -9.25 8.64 -6.34
CA LYS A 98 -9.97 9.74 -6.99
C LYS A 98 -9.57 9.85 -8.44
N PHE A 99 -10.53 10.08 -9.32
CA PHE A 99 -10.24 10.38 -10.72
C PHE A 99 -9.78 11.84 -10.86
N ILE A 100 -8.52 12.05 -11.20
CA ILE A 100 -7.88 13.36 -11.32
C ILE A 100 -7.31 13.49 -12.74
N GLY A 101 -7.84 14.44 -13.50
CA GLY A 101 -7.52 14.59 -14.93
C GLY A 101 -8.02 13.38 -15.73
N SER A 102 -7.09 12.52 -16.16
CA SER A 102 -7.38 11.30 -16.93
C SER A 102 -6.96 10.02 -16.20
N ARG A 103 -6.71 10.08 -14.89
CA ARG A 103 -6.14 8.96 -14.12
C ARG A 103 -6.83 8.78 -12.77
N TRP A 104 -6.97 7.53 -12.36
CA TRP A 104 -7.29 7.18 -10.98
C TRP A 104 -6.04 7.24 -10.12
N MET A 105 -6.03 8.17 -9.17
CA MET A 105 -4.93 8.41 -8.25
C MET A 105 -5.36 8.02 -6.84
N CYS A 106 -4.53 7.26 -6.15
CA CYS A 106 -4.72 6.96 -4.74
C CYS A 106 -4.44 8.22 -3.90
N ILE A 107 -5.49 8.69 -3.21
CA ILE A 107 -5.44 9.87 -2.35
C ILE A 107 -5.26 9.51 -0.87
N TYR A 108 -5.53 8.25 -0.52
CA TYR A 108 -5.38 7.71 0.82
C TYR A 108 -5.07 6.21 0.72
N ALA A 109 -4.07 5.76 1.49
CA ALA A 109 -3.72 4.37 1.64
C ALA A 109 -3.48 4.09 3.12
N ASP A 110 -4.23 3.14 3.65
CA ASP A 110 -4.09 2.62 5.01
C ASP A 110 -3.65 1.17 4.92
N LEU A 111 -2.56 0.83 5.60
CA LEU A 111 -1.93 -0.50 5.57
C LEU A 111 -1.93 -1.03 7.00
N GLY A 112 -2.79 -2.01 7.28
CA GLY A 112 -3.00 -2.58 8.62
C GLY A 112 -2.96 -4.10 8.66
#